data_AF-A0A1V5GVM4-F1
#
_entry.id   AF-A0A1V5GVM4-F1
#
_cell.length_a   1.000
_cell.length_b   1.000
_cell.length_c   1.000
_cell.angle_alpha   90.00
_cell.angle_beta   90.00
_cell.angle_gamma   90.00
#
_symmetry.space_group_name_H-M   'P 1'
#
loop_
_entity.id
_entity.type
_entity.pdbx_description
1 polymer ?
#
loop_
_entity_poly.entity_id
_entity_poly.type
_entity_poly.pdbx_seq_one_letter_code
_entity_poly.pdbx_strand_id
1 'polypeptide(L)'
;MLKKTLPNPNHQSAHYKKQSRFIGSDRQLRGKILDFLLKNERASLVHLEENFFDEAERFHRILSRLCDEGLVKISSGLYYL
;
A
#
# COMPACT_ATOMS: atom_id res chain seq x y z
N MET A 1 -11.68 7.31 -21.70
CA MET A 1 -11.72 6.01 -20.98
C MET A 1 -10.38 5.81 -20.30
N LEU A 2 -10.32 5.86 -18.97
CA LEU A 2 -9.10 5.53 -18.22
C LEU A 2 -9.47 4.49 -17.16
N LYS A 3 -8.98 3.28 -17.40
CA LYS A 3 -9.20 2.07 -16.60
C LYS A 3 -8.79 2.35 -15.16
N LYS A 4 -9.78 2.45 -14.27
CA LYS A 4 -9.59 2.25 -12.83
C LYS A 4 -9.41 0.75 -12.60
N THR A 5 -8.23 0.22 -12.90
CA THR A 5 -7.84 -1.15 -12.52
C THR A 5 -7.22 -1.12 -11.13
N LEU A 6 -8.05 -0.84 -10.13
CA LEU A 6 -7.82 -1.32 -8.78
C LEU A 6 -9.03 -2.22 -8.49
N PRO A 7 -8.86 -3.55 -8.41
CA PRO A 7 -9.96 -4.43 -8.09
C PRO A 7 -10.52 -4.04 -6.71
N ASN A 8 -11.85 -4.13 -6.62
CA ASN A 8 -12.67 -3.76 -5.48
C ASN A 8 -12.03 -4.17 -4.13
N PRO A 9 -11.67 -3.23 -3.22
CA PRO A 9 -10.98 -3.53 -1.96
C PRO A 9 -11.85 -4.30 -0.96
N ASN A 10 -13.15 -4.44 -1.24
CA ASN A 10 -14.09 -5.20 -0.44
C ASN A 10 -14.08 -6.69 -0.82
N HIS A 11 -13.08 -7.45 -0.36
CA HIS A 11 -13.29 -8.87 -0.10
C HIS A 11 -12.39 -9.37 1.01
N GLN A 12 -13.01 -9.60 2.18
CA GLN A 12 -12.51 -10.32 3.35
C GLN A 12 -11.86 -9.49 4.46
N SER A 13 -12.72 -8.84 5.23
CA SER A 13 -12.56 -8.75 6.68
C SER A 13 -12.59 -10.16 7.28
N ALA A 14 -11.45 -10.80 7.54
CA ALA A 14 -11.41 -11.97 8.41
C ALA A 14 -9.99 -12.29 8.93
N HIS A 15 -9.83 -12.15 10.24
CA HIS A 15 -8.85 -12.80 11.11
C HIS A 15 -7.38 -12.31 11.08
N TYR A 16 -7.06 -11.63 12.18
CA TYR A 16 -5.74 -11.37 12.76
C TYR A 16 -4.71 -12.47 12.44
N LYS A 17 -3.79 -12.20 11.51
CA LYS A 17 -2.68 -13.11 11.19
C LYS A 17 -1.41 -12.69 11.91
N LYS A 18 -0.82 -13.70 12.56
CA LYS A 18 0.39 -13.70 13.39
C LYS A 18 1.48 -12.75 12.87
N GLN A 19 1.94 -11.87 13.75
CA GLN A 19 3.02 -10.91 13.51
C GLN A 19 4.31 -11.62 13.05
N SER A 20 4.74 -11.36 11.81
CA SER A 20 6.00 -11.89 11.29
C SER A 20 7.21 -11.27 12.00
N ARG A 21 8.35 -11.98 11.98
CA ARG A 21 9.66 -11.46 12.43
C ARG A 21 9.95 -10.09 11.80
N PHE A 22 10.65 -9.21 12.52
CA PHE A 22 10.79 -7.77 12.26
C PHE A 22 11.57 -7.41 10.98
N ILE A 23 12.54 -8.22 10.55
CA ILE A 23 13.30 -8.06 9.29
C ILE A 23 12.56 -8.72 8.14
N GLY A 24 12.36 -7.99 7.03
CA GLY A 24 11.49 -8.41 5.94
C GLY A 24 10.04 -8.54 6.38
N SER A 25 9.60 -7.71 7.35
CA SER A 25 8.28 -7.77 7.98
C SER A 25 7.27 -6.83 7.34
N ASP A 26 5.98 -7.11 7.55
CA ASP A 26 4.91 -6.24 7.04
C ASP A 26 5.01 -4.84 7.66
N ARG A 27 5.56 -4.73 8.89
CA ARG A 27 5.81 -3.44 9.53
C ARG A 27 6.94 -2.67 8.86
N GLN A 28 8.00 -3.34 8.42
CA GLN A 28 9.08 -2.67 7.68
C GLN A 28 8.59 -2.15 6.34
N LEU A 29 7.84 -2.96 5.57
CA LEU A 29 7.32 -2.52 4.27
C LEU A 29 6.27 -1.40 4.45
N ARG A 30 5.41 -1.47 5.47
CA ARG A 30 4.53 -0.34 5.85
C ARG A 30 5.31 0.94 6.10
N GLY A 31 6.36 0.87 6.92
CA GLY A 31 7.19 2.02 7.23
C GLY A 31 7.83 2.63 5.99
N LYS A 32 8.34 1.79 5.08
CA LYS A 32 8.90 2.27 3.80
C LYS A 32 7.87 2.95 2.91
N ILE A 33 6.65 2.41 2.82
CA ILE A 33 5.56 3.03 2.02
C ILE A 33 5.19 4.40 2.59
N LEU A 34 5.03 4.49 3.92
CA LEU A 34 4.72 5.75 4.59
C LEU A 34 5.85 6.77 4.44
N ASP A 35 7.11 6.37 4.64
CA ASP A 35 8.29 7.22 4.45
C ASP A 35 8.41 7.71 3.01
N PHE A 36 8.11 6.84 2.03
CA PHE A 36 8.07 7.22 0.63
C PHE A 36 7.02 8.30 0.34
N LEU A 37 5.79 8.14 0.86
CA LEU A 37 4.70 9.12 0.68
C LEU A 37 4.91 10.39 1.51
N LEU A 38 5.63 10.33 2.63
CA LEU A 38 6.07 11.53 3.36
C LEU A 38 7.03 12.37 2.52
N LYS A 39 7.94 11.72 1.77
CA LYS A 39 8.93 12.38 0.92
C LYS A 39 8.35 12.84 -0.42
N ASN A 40 7.44 12.05 -0.97
CA ASN A 40 6.77 12.31 -2.23
C ASN A 40 5.31 12.60 -1.92
N GLU A 41 4.96 13.88 -1.71
CA GLU A 41 3.64 14.36 -1.26
C GLU A 41 2.45 13.64 -1.92
N ARG A 42 2.61 13.24 -3.19
CA ARG A 42 1.68 12.37 -3.92
C ARG A 42 2.45 11.42 -4.83
N ALA A 43 2.00 10.17 -4.93
CA ALA A 43 2.57 9.18 -5.84
C ALA A 43 1.49 8.37 -6.58
N SER A 44 1.76 8.03 -7.85
CA SER A 44 0.89 7.10 -8.59
C SER A 44 1.18 5.64 -8.19
N LEU A 45 0.25 4.74 -8.46
CA LEU A 45 0.45 3.31 -8.21
C LEU A 45 1.70 2.77 -8.92
N VAL A 46 1.87 3.12 -10.19
CA VAL A 46 3.02 2.69 -11.01
C VAL A 46 4.33 3.14 -10.37
N HIS A 47 4.39 4.38 -9.90
CA HIS A 47 5.61 4.90 -9.28
C HIS A 47 5.91 4.19 -7.95
N LEU A 48 4.88 3.83 -7.19
CA LEU A 48 5.08 3.02 -5.98
C LEU A 48 5.53 1.60 -6.33
N GLU A 49 4.91 0.95 -7.32
CA GLU A 49 5.30 -0.40 -7.78
C GLU A 49 6.76 -0.44 -8.26
N GLU A 50 7.23 0.58 -8.97
CA GLU A 50 8.65 0.70 -9.38
C GLU A 50 9.60 0.72 -8.17
N ASN A 51 9.19 1.36 -7.07
CA ASN A 51 9.99 1.44 -5.84
C ASN A 51 9.86 0.20 -4.93
N PHE A 52 8.87 -0.66 -5.17
CA PHE A 52 8.56 -1.84 -4.35
C PHE A 52 8.41 -3.14 -5.17
N PHE A 53 8.97 -3.18 -6.38
CA PHE A 53 8.75 -4.23 -7.39
C PHE A 53 9.03 -5.64 -6.87
N ASP A 54 10.10 -5.82 -6.09
CA ASP A 54 10.52 -7.12 -5.54
C ASP A 54 9.48 -7.74 -4.58
N GLU A 55 8.52 -6.96 -4.10
CA GLU A 55 7.49 -7.38 -3.14
C GLU A 55 6.06 -7.05 -3.62
N ALA A 56 5.80 -6.95 -4.93
CA ALA A 56 4.53 -6.45 -5.51
C ALA A 56 3.25 -6.97 -4.83
N GLU A 57 3.04 -8.28 -4.75
CA GLU A 57 1.87 -8.89 -4.07
C GLU A 57 1.73 -8.44 -2.61
N ARG A 58 2.86 -8.36 -1.90
CA ARG A 58 2.88 -7.98 -0.49
C ARG A 58 2.66 -6.47 -0.33
N PHE A 59 3.27 -5.67 -1.21
CA PHE A 59 3.08 -4.23 -1.31
C PHE A 59 1.61 -3.90 -1.51
N HIS A 60 0.92 -4.54 -2.45
CA HIS A 60 -0.52 -4.31 -2.68
C HIS A 60 -1.37 -4.59 -1.44
N ARG A 61 -1.14 -5.72 -0.77
CA ARG A 61 -1.87 -6.05 0.47
C ARG A 61 -1.65 -5.01 1.56
N ILE A 62 -0.41 -4.54 1.70
CA ILE A 62 -0.06 -3.56 2.74
C ILE A 62 -0.61 -2.18 2.40
N LEU A 63 -0.49 -1.73 1.15
CA LEU A 63 -1.01 -0.45 0.69
C LEU A 63 -2.53 -0.39 0.87
N SER A 64 -3.26 -1.46 0.50
CA SER A 64 -4.69 -1.56 0.74
C SER A 64 -5.02 -1.39 2.23
N ARG A 65 -4.30 -2.11 3.10
CA ARG A 65 -4.52 -2.01 4.55
C ARG A 65 -4.20 -0.62 5.11
N LEU A 66 -3.19 0.08 4.57
CA LEU A 66 -2.89 1.47 4.95
C LEU A 66 -4.03 2.42 4.54
N CYS A 67 -4.66 2.18 3.40
CA CYS A 67 -5.86 2.91 2.98
C CYS A 67 -7.07 2.61 3.90
N ASP A 68 -7.29 1.33 4.23
CA ASP A 68 -8.40 0.91 5.11
C ASP A 68 -8.27 1.49 6.52
N GLU A 69 -7.04 1.58 7.03
CA GLU A 69 -6.73 2.19 8.34
C GLU A 69 -6.77 3.74 8.30
N GLY A 70 -6.95 4.34 7.12
CA GLY A 70 -7.01 5.80 6.94
C GLY A 70 -5.66 6.52 7.06
N LEU A 71 -4.55 5.78 7.06
CA LEU A 71 -3.19 6.33 7.11
C LEU A 71 -2.69 6.80 5.75
N VAL A 72 -3.21 6.19 4.67
CA VAL A 72 -2.96 6.61 3.29
C VAL A 72 -4.31 6.91 2.65
N LYS A 73 -4.38 7.99 1.91
CA LYS A 73 -5.56 8.40 1.13
C LYS A 73 -5.27 8.24 -0.35
N ILE A 74 -6.33 7.99 -1.11
CA ILE A 74 -6.27 7.94 -2.57
C ILE A 74 -7.22 8.98 -3.17
N SER A 75 -6.71 9.81 -4.08
CA SER A 75 -7.50 10.81 -4.81
C SER A 75 -7.01 10.88 -6.25
N SER A 76 -7.94 10.81 -7.20
CA SER A 76 -7.62 10.84 -8.65
C SER A 76 -6.55 9.83 -9.09
N GLY A 77 -6.43 8.68 -8.41
CA GLY A 77 -5.42 7.66 -8.69
C GLY A 77 -4.03 7.93 -8.11
N LEU A 78 -3.91 8.96 -7.27
CA LEU A 78 -2.69 9.30 -6.53
C LEU A 78 -2.86 8.95 -5.05
N TYR A 79 -1.82 8.37 -4.46
CA TYR A 79 -1.71 8.04 -3.05
C TYR A 79 -0.94 9.13 -2.31
N TYR A 80 -1.39 9.45 -1.10
CA TYR A 80 -0.82 10.47 -0.21
C TYR A 80 -1.23 10.18 1.24
N LEU A 81 -0.72 10.93 2.21
CA LEU A 81 -1.08 10.78 3.63
C LEU A 81 -2.29 11.65 4.02
#